data_AF-A0A3C1CKD4-F1
#
_entry.id   AF-A0A3C1CKD4-F1
#
_cell.length_a   1.000
_cell.length_b   1.000
_cell.length_c   1.000
_cell.angle_alpha   90.00
_cell.angle_beta   90.00
_cell.angle_gamma   90.00
#
_symmetry.space_group_name_H-M   'P 1'
#
loop_
_entity.id
_entity.type
_entity.pdbx_description
1 polymer ?
#
loop_
_entity_poly.entity_id
_entity_poly.type
_entity_poly.pdbx_seq_one_letter_code
_entity_poly.pdbx_strand_id
1 'polypeptide(L)'
;MHPVLAEIFGPDLIIVIIVVALVLFGGTQIPKLARSLGSAQSEFKKGLAEGQKAGDAAPAAEGGTPPANGTAPAPGAAPAPGTTPTPGTTPPTG
;
A
#
# COMPACT_ATOMS: atom_id res chain seq x y z
N MET A 1 38.43 15.88 -28.62
CA MET A 1 37.11 16.48 -28.93
C MET A 1 36.06 15.47 -28.50
N HIS A 2 35.54 15.60 -27.28
CA HIS A 2 34.67 14.60 -26.69
C HIS A 2 33.25 14.70 -27.29
N PRO A 3 32.65 13.60 -27.78
CA PRO A 3 31.30 13.58 -28.35
C PRO A 3 30.23 13.58 -27.24
N VAL A 4 30.25 14.60 -26.37
CA VAL A 4 29.32 14.75 -25.24
C VAL A 4 27.87 14.98 -25.67
N LEU A 5 27.61 15.22 -26.96
CA LEU A 5 26.28 15.51 -27.52
C LEU A 5 25.54 14.26 -28.02
N ALA A 6 26.24 13.15 -28.32
CA ALA A 6 25.61 11.92 -28.79
C ALA A 6 25.09 11.04 -27.64
N GLU A 7 25.77 11.05 -26.49
CA GLU A 7 25.36 10.31 -25.28
C GLU A 7 24.13 10.92 -24.58
N ILE A 8 23.79 12.19 -24.87
CA ILE A 8 22.61 12.85 -24.28
C ILE A 8 21.31 12.20 -24.79
N PHE A 9 21.32 11.54 -25.94
CA PHE A 9 20.18 10.74 -26.42
C PHE A 9 20.32 9.25 -26.06
N GLY A 10 21.07 8.95 -25.01
CA GLY A 10 21.37 7.61 -24.52
C GLY A 10 20.89 7.35 -23.07
N PRO A 11 21.37 6.27 -22.44
CA PRO A 11 20.97 5.89 -21.08
C PRO A 11 21.25 6.98 -20.03
N ASP A 12 22.21 7.88 -20.29
CA ASP A 12 22.52 9.02 -19.40
C ASP A 12 21.34 9.96 -19.20
N LEU A 13 20.54 10.25 -20.25
CA LEU A 13 19.36 11.11 -20.09
C LEU A 13 18.26 10.43 -19.26
N ILE A 14 18.10 9.12 -19.41
CA ILE A 14 17.17 8.34 -18.57
C ILE A 14 17.61 8.42 -17.10
N ILE A 15 18.92 8.29 -16.83
CA ILE A 15 19.46 8.39 -15.48
C ILE A 15 19.21 9.79 -14.90
N VAL A 16 19.44 10.86 -15.66
CA VAL A 16 19.17 12.24 -15.23
C VAL A 16 17.69 12.43 -14.90
N ILE A 17 16.77 11.95 -15.74
CA ILE A 17 15.32 12.03 -15.49
C ILE A 17 14.95 11.27 -14.20
N ILE A 18 15.49 10.07 -14.01
CA ILE A 18 15.24 9.28 -12.79
C ILE A 18 15.75 10.02 -11.57
N VAL A 19 16.95 10.61 -11.60
CA VAL A 19 17.50 11.38 -10.49
C VAL A 19 16.61 12.59 -10.17
N VAL A 20 16.20 13.35 -11.18
CA VAL A 20 15.29 14.50 -10.99
C VAL A 20 13.95 14.04 -10.40
N ALA A 21 13.37 12.95 -10.91
CA ALA A 21 12.15 12.38 -10.36
C ALA A 21 12.33 11.92 -8.91
N LEU A 22 13.45 11.28 -8.56
CA LEU A 22 13.74 10.88 -7.19
C LEU A 22 13.96 12.07 -6.24
N VAL A 23 14.48 13.19 -6.73
CA VAL A 23 14.62 14.43 -5.93
C VAL A 23 13.25 15.08 -5.69
N LEU A 24 12.39 15.13 -6.71
CA LEU A 24 11.06 15.73 -6.59
C LEU A 24 10.08 14.88 -5.78
N PHE A 25 10.07 13.57 -6.03
CA PHE A 25 9.14 12.63 -5.41
C PHE A 25 9.72 11.99 -4.13
N GLY A 26 11.04 11.86 -4.01
CA GLY A 26 11.70 11.15 -2.92
C GLY A 26 11.84 9.64 -3.18
N GLY A 27 12.95 9.05 -2.76
CA GLY A 27 13.25 7.62 -2.98
C GLY A 27 12.24 6.64 -2.36
N THR A 28 11.49 7.08 -1.34
CA THR A 28 10.48 6.26 -0.65
C THR A 28 9.09 6.31 -1.32
N GLN A 29 8.81 7.33 -2.14
CA GLN A 29 7.48 7.51 -2.72
C GLN A 29 7.28 6.66 -3.98
N ILE A 30 8.29 6.52 -4.84
CA ILE A 30 8.23 5.65 -6.02
C ILE A 30 7.82 4.19 -5.68
N PRO A 31 8.44 3.51 -4.70
CA PRO A 31 8.03 2.15 -4.33
C PRO A 31 6.63 2.10 -3.71
N LYS A 32 6.23 3.14 -2.96
CA LYS A 32 4.89 3.24 -2.37
C LYS A 32 3.81 3.40 -3.43
N LEU A 33 4.03 4.27 -4.41
CA LEU A 33 3.16 4.47 -5.57
C LEU A 33 3.08 3.20 -6.42
N ALA A 34 4.21 2.54 -6.69
CA ALA A 34 4.23 1.27 -7.42
C ALA A 34 3.44 0.18 -6.69
N ARG A 35 3.54 0.10 -5.35
CA ARG A 35 2.78 -0.86 -4.53
C ARG A 35 1.27 -0.59 -4.63
N SER A 36 0.82 0.65 -4.42
CA SER A 36 -0.61 0.98 -4.48
C SER A 36 -1.19 0.84 -5.89
N LEU A 37 -0.45 1.28 -6.91
CA LEU A 37 -0.87 1.15 -8.32
C LEU A 37 -0.90 -0.31 -8.75
N GLY A 38 0.07 -1.11 -8.32
CA GLY A 38 0.13 -2.55 -8.59
C GLY A 38 -1.02 -3.32 -7.95
N SER A 39 -1.36 -3.00 -6.70
CA SER A 39 -2.54 -3.57 -6.03
C SER A 39 -3.84 -3.21 -6.77
N ALA A 40 -4.03 -1.94 -7.13
CA ALA A 40 -5.20 -1.51 -7.89
C ALA A 40 -5.31 -2.18 -9.27
N GLN A 41 -4.20 -2.28 -10.02
CA GLN A 41 -4.18 -2.99 -11.29
C GLN A 41 -4.45 -4.50 -11.13
N SER A 42 -3.94 -5.12 -10.06
CA SER A 42 -4.16 -6.55 -9.77
C SER A 42 -5.63 -6.84 -9.47
N GLU A 43 -6.27 -6.03 -8.63
CA GLU A 43 -7.70 -6.16 -8.33
C GLU A 43 -8.57 -5.88 -9.55
N PHE A 44 -8.21 -4.88 -10.36
CA PHE A 44 -8.90 -4.60 -11.63
C PHE A 44 -8.79 -5.79 -12.60
N LYS A 45 -7.59 -6.35 -12.79
CA LYS A 45 -7.37 -7.53 -13.65
C LYS A 45 -8.18 -8.73 -13.14
N LYS A 46 -8.23 -8.94 -11.82
CA LYS A 46 -9.01 -10.02 -11.19
C LYS A 46 -10.51 -9.82 -11.40
N GLY A 47 -11.02 -8.60 -11.24
CA GLY A 47 -12.42 -8.28 -11.51
C GLY A 47 -12.81 -8.47 -12.98
N LEU A 48 -11.93 -8.10 -13.92
CA LEU A 48 -12.14 -8.38 -15.35
C LEU A 48 -12.16 -9.87 -15.67
N ALA A 49 -11.25 -10.65 -15.08
CA ALA A 49 -11.19 -12.10 -15.28
C ALA A 49 -12.41 -12.81 -14.68
N GLU A 50 -12.84 -12.40 -13.49
CA GLU A 50 -14.05 -12.93 -12.85
C GLU A 50 -15.30 -12.54 -13.62
N GLY A 51 -15.38 -11.29 -14.11
CA GLY A 51 -16.50 -10.82 -14.93
C GLY A 51 -16.60 -11.55 -16.28
N GLN A 52 -15.46 -11.90 -16.89
CA GLN A 52 -15.44 -12.73 -18.10
C GLN A 52 -15.86 -14.18 -17.81
N LYS A 53 -15.52 -14.71 -16.62
CA LYS A 53 -15.89 -16.07 -16.20
C LYS A 53 -17.35 -16.18 -15.72
N ALA A 54 -17.91 -15.09 -15.18
CA ALA A 54 -19.30 -15.00 -14.72
C ALA A 54 -20.34 -14.93 -15.87
N GLY A 55 -19.90 -14.68 -17.11
CA GLY A 55 -20.75 -14.77 -18.29
C GLY A 55 -21.24 -16.19 -18.62
N ASP A 56 -20.67 -17.23 -17.98
CA ASP A 56 -21.01 -18.64 -18.19
C ASP A 56 -21.67 -19.31 -16.95
N ALA A 57 -21.89 -18.56 -15.85
CA ALA A 57 -22.56 -19.09 -14.66
C ALA A 57 -23.27 -17.99 -13.84
N ALA A 58 -24.61 -17.98 -13.90
CA ALA A 58 -25.47 -17.24 -12.99
C ALA A 58 -25.76 -18.08 -11.71
N PRO A 59 -26.28 -17.49 -10.62
CA PRO A 59 -25.50 -17.06 -9.46
C PRO A 59 -25.74 -17.95 -8.22
N ALA A 60 -24.66 -18.31 -7.51
CA ALA A 60 -24.76 -18.76 -6.13
C ALA A 60 -24.66 -17.55 -5.20
N ALA A 61 -25.82 -17.06 -4.75
CA ALA A 61 -25.92 -16.16 -3.63
C ALA A 61 -25.64 -16.94 -2.34
N GLU A 62 -24.55 -16.62 -1.64
CA GLU A 62 -24.43 -16.70 -0.17
C GLU A 62 -23.37 -15.63 0.22
N GLY A 63 -23.67 -14.61 1.02
CA GLY A 63 -24.35 -14.75 2.30
C GLY A 63 -23.42 -15.28 3.40
N GLY A 64 -22.10 -15.05 3.30
CA GLY A 64 -21.12 -15.49 4.29
C GLY A 64 -20.47 -14.32 5.04
N THR A 65 -20.80 -14.21 6.32
CA THR A 65 -20.18 -13.41 7.40
C THR A 65 -18.78 -12.84 7.14
N PRO A 66 -18.52 -11.57 7.52
CA PRO A 66 -17.15 -11.03 7.59
C PRO A 66 -16.28 -11.89 8.50
N PRO A 67 -15.13 -12.43 8.05
CA PRO A 67 -14.10 -12.82 8.98
C PRO A 67 -13.57 -11.53 9.61
N ALA A 68 -13.96 -11.29 10.85
CA ALA A 68 -13.23 -10.43 11.75
C ALA A 68 -11.84 -11.05 11.96
N ASN A 69 -10.89 -10.79 11.06
CA ASN A 69 -9.49 -10.91 11.39
C ASN A 69 -8.61 -9.97 10.54
N GLY A 70 -8.62 -8.71 10.96
CA GLY A 70 -7.59 -7.74 10.64
C GLY A 70 -6.54 -7.61 11.75
N THR A 71 -6.18 -8.69 12.46
CA THR A 71 -4.98 -8.66 13.30
C THR A 71 -3.80 -9.12 12.46
N ALA A 72 -3.07 -8.15 11.92
CA ALA A 72 -1.74 -8.39 11.39
C ALA A 72 -0.87 -9.09 12.46
N PRO A 73 -0.13 -10.16 12.12
CA PRO A 73 0.86 -10.70 13.03
C PRO A 73 1.98 -9.66 13.14
N ALA A 74 2.05 -8.96 14.27
CA ALA A 74 3.17 -8.08 14.61
C ALA A 74 4.35 -8.94 15.11
N PRO A 75 5.51 -8.91 14.44
CA PRO A 75 6.73 -9.48 14.98
C PRO A 75 7.45 -8.45 15.87
N GLY A 76 7.39 -8.66 17.19
CA GLY A 76 8.54 -8.59 18.10
C GLY A 76 9.19 -7.24 18.49
N ALA A 77 9.14 -6.97 19.81
CA ALA A 77 10.07 -6.19 20.67
C ALA A 77 10.08 -4.64 20.49
N ALA A 78 9.92 -3.79 21.52
CA ALA A 78 10.23 -3.87 22.96
C ALA A 78 9.35 -2.89 23.80
N PRO A 79 9.30 -2.99 25.16
CA PRO A 79 8.29 -2.35 26.00
C PRO A 79 8.70 -0.95 26.50
N ALA A 80 7.75 -0.02 26.62
CA ALA A 80 7.90 1.20 27.42
C ALA A 80 6.79 1.24 28.49
N PRO A 81 7.13 1.32 29.79
CA PRO A 81 6.16 1.38 30.87
C PRO A 81 5.67 2.82 31.08
N GLY A 82 4.37 3.00 31.30
CA GLY A 82 3.86 4.26 31.85
C GLY A 82 2.44 4.59 31.41
N THR A 83 1.46 4.20 32.22
CA THR A 83 0.48 5.09 32.86
C THR A 83 -0.65 4.24 33.41
N THR A 84 -0.66 4.11 34.73
CA THR A 84 -1.77 3.56 35.50
C THR A 84 -3.02 4.42 35.26
N PRO A 85 -4.16 3.87 34.79
CA PRO A 85 -5.43 4.56 34.96
C PRO A 85 -5.84 4.42 36.43
N THR A 86 -5.90 5.54 37.15
CA THR A 86 -6.53 5.58 38.49
C THR A 86 -8.05 5.52 38.30
N PRO A 87 -8.75 4.51 38.83
CA PRO A 87 -10.21 4.47 38.82
C PRO A 87 -10.72 5.37 39.95
N GLY A 88 -11.24 6.55 39.60
CA GLY A 88 -11.98 7.41 40.52
C GLY A 88 -13.45 6.99 40.55
N THR A 89 -13.81 6.09 41.46
CA THR A 89 -15.19 5.77 41.82
C THR A 89 -15.59 6.59 43.04
N THR A 90 -16.54 7.52 42.89
CA THR A 90 -17.45 7.90 43.99
C THR A 90 -18.79 8.40 43.42
N PRO A 91 -19.90 7.68 43.64
CA PRO A 91 -21.25 8.22 43.54
C PRO A 91 -21.85 8.42 44.97
N PRO A 92 -23.15 8.79 45.07
CA PRO A 92 -23.68 10.06 45.56
C PRO A 92 -23.96 10.11 47.09
N THR A 93 -24.33 11.28 47.64
CA THR A 93 -25.35 11.49 48.72
C THR A 93 -25.25 12.94 49.26
N GLY A 94 -26.37 13.67 49.27
CA GLY A 94 -26.52 14.98 49.91
C GLY A 94 -27.51 15.88 49.19
#